data_AF-B3DMY5-F1
#
_entry.id   AF-B3DMY5-F1
#
_cell.length_a   1.000
_cell.length_b   1.000
_cell.length_c   1.000
_cell.angle_alpha   90.00
_cell.angle_beta   90.00
_cell.angle_gamma   90.00
#
_symmetry.space_group_name_H-M   'P 1'
#
loop_
_entity.id
_entity.type
_entity.pdbx_description
1 polymer ?
#
loop_
_entity_poly.entity_id
_entity_poly.type
_entity_poly.pdbx_seq_one_letter_code
_entity_poly.pdbx_strand_id
1 'polypeptide(L)'
;MSAKRINLILAILIFYSIIKTNSRFEFTNLNCTVFDLRVGEFENCNLKSINRSYKYVSGKYKLNQIPLPRMKVNFIMWKRLNGYRPFLYNITADACKFVENPKSNPVLKYIFDSFSAYSK
;
A
#
# COMPACT_ATOMS: atom_id res chain seq x y z
N MET A 1 41.82 1.65 -19.73
CA MET A 1 41.20 2.49 -18.68
C MET A 1 41.15 1.68 -17.39
N SER A 2 41.78 2.15 -16.30
CA SER A 2 41.94 1.35 -15.06
C SER A 2 40.58 1.07 -14.38
N ALA A 3 40.39 -0.15 -13.84
CA ALA A 3 39.15 -0.58 -13.18
C ALA A 3 38.65 0.39 -12.09
N LYS A 4 39.58 1.06 -11.38
CA LYS A 4 39.25 2.10 -10.40
C LYS A 4 38.52 3.32 -11.03
N ARG A 5 38.90 3.72 -12.24
CA ARG A 5 38.23 4.83 -12.95
C ARG A 5 36.84 4.43 -13.44
N ILE A 6 36.65 3.19 -13.87
CA ILE A 6 35.35 2.66 -14.30
C ILE A 6 34.39 2.61 -13.12
N ASN A 7 34.82 2.08 -11.97
CA ASN A 7 34.00 2.02 -10.75
C ASN A 7 33.63 3.40 -10.23
N LEU A 8 34.54 4.37 -10.30
CA LEU A 8 34.26 5.76 -9.91
C LEU A 8 33.19 6.39 -10.80
N ILE A 9 33.28 6.19 -12.11
CA ILE A 9 32.28 6.71 -13.06
C ILE A 9 30.92 6.06 -12.82
N LEU A 10 30.88 4.74 -12.58
CA LEU A 10 29.64 4.04 -12.23
C LEU A 10 29.02 4.57 -10.94
N ALA A 11 29.82 4.82 -9.90
CA ALA A 11 29.32 5.39 -8.65
C ALA A 11 28.72 6.79 -8.84
N ILE A 12 29.37 7.65 -9.63
CA ILE A 12 28.86 9.00 -9.95
C ILE A 12 27.54 8.91 -10.72
N LEU A 13 27.44 8.00 -11.69
CA LEU A 13 26.21 7.80 -12.48
C LEU A 13 25.05 7.29 -11.63
N ILE A 14 25.31 6.36 -10.70
CA ILE A 14 24.30 5.87 -9.75
C ILE A 14 23.82 7.01 -8.85
N PHE A 15 24.75 7.79 -8.30
CA PHE A 15 24.41 8.91 -7.41
C PHE A 15 23.61 10.00 -8.13
N TYR A 16 24.00 10.34 -9.36
CA TYR A 16 23.26 11.28 -10.21
C TYR A 16 21.84 10.78 -10.52
N SER A 17 21.70 9.47 -10.79
CA SER A 17 20.40 8.85 -11.06
C SER A 17 19.47 8.95 -9.84
N ILE A 18 19.99 8.73 -8.63
CA ILE A 18 19.22 8.84 -7.38
C ILE A 18 18.74 10.29 -7.19
N ILE A 19 19.61 11.29 -7.36
CA ILE A 19 19.25 12.72 -7.20
C ILE A 19 18.14 13.13 -8.18
N LYS A 20 18.11 12.53 -9.37
CA LYS A 20 17.11 12.85 -10.41
C LYS A 20 15.77 12.13 -10.21
N THR A 21 15.65 11.20 -9.26
CA THR A 21 14.38 10.51 -9.04
C THR A 21 13.35 11.42 -8.39
N ASN A 22 12.18 11.54 -9.02
CA ASN A 22 11.05 12.29 -8.50
C ASN A 22 10.04 11.28 -7.94
N SER A 23 9.91 11.23 -6.61
CA SER A 23 9.06 10.26 -5.89
C SER A 23 7.71 10.86 -5.47
N ARG A 24 7.24 11.89 -6.17
CA ARG A 24 5.96 12.53 -5.83
C ARG A 24 4.82 11.54 -6.03
N PHE A 25 4.21 11.14 -4.92
CA PHE A 25 3.02 10.31 -4.87
C PHE A 25 1.86 11.12 -4.31
N GLU A 26 0.72 11.14 -5.00
CA GLU A 26 -0.44 11.94 -4.62
C GLU A 26 -1.72 11.12 -4.76
N PHE A 27 -2.49 11.03 -3.67
CA PHE A 27 -3.83 10.43 -3.70
C PHE A 27 -4.82 11.42 -4.30
N THR A 28 -5.49 11.09 -5.40
CA THR A 28 -6.49 11.96 -6.03
C THR A 28 -7.92 11.50 -5.77
N ASN A 29 -8.10 10.21 -5.51
CA ASN A 29 -9.40 9.61 -5.29
C ASN A 29 -9.25 8.44 -4.31
N LEU A 30 -10.32 8.16 -3.58
CA LEU A 30 -10.47 7.00 -2.71
C LEU A 30 -11.87 6.45 -2.94
N ASN A 31 -11.93 5.20 -3.43
CA ASN A 31 -13.19 4.50 -3.64
C ASN A 31 -13.19 3.23 -2.77
N CYS A 32 -14.07 3.19 -1.76
CA CYS A 32 -14.26 2.01 -0.94
C CYS A 32 -15.47 1.21 -1.42
N THR A 33 -15.23 -0.02 -1.86
CA THR A 33 -16.27 -0.93 -2.30
C THR A 33 -16.46 -2.06 -1.30
N VAL A 34 -17.70 -2.49 -1.11
CA VAL A 34 -18.03 -3.62 -0.24
C VAL A 34 -17.95 -4.92 -1.04
N PHE A 35 -17.26 -5.93 -0.50
CA PHE A 35 -17.19 -7.25 -1.10
C PHE A 35 -18.42 -8.12 -0.78
N ASP A 36 -18.84 -8.15 0.50
CA ASP A 36 -20.06 -8.84 0.95
C ASP A 36 -20.70 -8.06 2.11
N LEU A 37 -21.91 -7.54 1.88
CA LEU A 37 -22.68 -6.76 2.87
C LEU A 37 -23.01 -7.56 4.14
N ARG A 38 -23.03 -8.90 4.06
CA ARG A 38 -23.24 -9.76 5.23
C ARG A 38 -22.04 -9.71 6.18
N VAL A 39 -20.84 -9.55 5.64
CA VAL A 39 -19.61 -9.45 6.43
C VAL A 39 -19.50 -8.06 7.05
N GLY A 40 -19.72 -7.02 6.24
CA GLY A 40 -19.64 -5.64 6.71
C GLY A 40 -19.67 -4.63 5.58
N GLU A 41 -19.64 -3.36 5.93
CA GLU A 41 -19.72 -2.25 5.01
C GLU A 41 -18.93 -1.03 5.50
N PHE A 42 -18.52 -0.16 4.59
CA PHE A 42 -17.90 1.11 4.96
C PHE A 42 -19.01 2.11 5.33
N GLU A 43 -19.12 2.45 6.62
CA GLU A 43 -19.99 3.53 7.09
C GLU A 43 -19.44 4.91 6.64
N ASN A 44 -18.12 5.02 6.58
CA ASN A 44 -17.43 6.20 6.09
C ASN A 44 -16.17 5.79 5.33
N CYS A 45 -15.86 6.48 4.23
CA CYS A 45 -14.60 6.34 3.50
C CYS A 45 -14.36 7.61 2.68
N ASN A 46 -13.57 8.53 3.23
CA ASN A 46 -13.38 9.86 2.68
C ASN A 46 -11.90 10.21 2.55
N LEU A 47 -11.59 10.89 1.45
CA LEU A 47 -10.31 11.57 1.23
C LEU A 47 -10.53 13.07 1.36
N LYS A 48 -9.96 13.69 2.39
CA LYS A 48 -10.05 15.13 2.64
C LYS A 48 -8.74 15.82 2.27
N SER A 49 -8.78 16.70 1.28
CA SER A 49 -7.65 17.56 0.93
C SER A 49 -7.63 18.78 1.85
N ILE A 50 -6.65 18.88 2.74
CA ILE A 50 -6.52 20.05 3.64
C ILE A 50 -5.66 21.12 2.97
N ASN A 51 -4.61 20.73 2.25
CA ASN A 51 -3.83 21.63 1.39
C ASN A 51 -3.22 20.85 0.20
N ARG A 52 -2.32 21.49 -0.57
CA ARG A 52 -1.69 20.88 -1.76
C ARG A 52 -0.79 19.69 -1.44
N SER A 53 -0.27 19.59 -0.20
CA SER A 53 0.67 18.55 0.21
C SER A 53 0.03 17.48 1.08
N TYR A 54 -0.94 17.85 1.92
CA TYR A 54 -1.56 16.96 2.90
C TYR A 54 -2.99 16.62 2.51
N LYS A 55 -3.20 15.32 2.29
CA LYS A 55 -4.51 14.71 2.09
C LYS A 55 -4.70 13.64 3.15
N TYR A 56 -5.81 13.72 3.87
CA TYR A 56 -6.15 12.82 4.96
C TYR A 56 -7.16 11.79 4.46
N VAL A 57 -6.86 10.52 4.71
CA VAL A 57 -7.80 9.42 4.50
C VAL A 57 -8.46 9.12 5.85
N SER A 58 -9.78 9.07 5.88
CA SER A 58 -10.54 8.58 7.03
C SER A 58 -11.56 7.55 6.58
N GLY A 59 -11.72 6.49 7.36
CA GLY A 59 -12.68 5.44 7.07
C GLY A 59 -13.15 4.75 8.33
N LYS A 60 -14.40 4.30 8.31
CA LYS A 60 -15.00 3.48 9.36
C LYS A 60 -15.67 2.28 8.69
N TYR A 61 -15.18 1.09 9.03
CA TYR A 61 -15.75 -0.16 8.56
C TYR A 61 -16.62 -0.76 9.66
N LYS A 62 -17.89 -1.03 9.35
CA LYS A 62 -18.85 -1.66 10.23
C LYS A 62 -18.90 -3.15 9.91
N LEU A 63 -18.58 -3.98 10.91
CA LEU A 63 -18.73 -5.42 10.81
C LEU A 63 -20.17 -5.81 11.15
N ASN A 64 -20.83 -6.49 10.21
CA ASN A 64 -22.21 -6.96 10.36
C ASN A 64 -22.28 -8.40 10.90
N GLN A 65 -21.22 -9.19 10.69
CA GLN A 65 -21.12 -10.57 11.16
C GLN A 65 -19.80 -10.79 11.89
N ILE A 66 -19.89 -11.32 13.12
CA ILE A 66 -18.76 -11.74 13.97
C ILE A 66 -19.16 -13.07 14.61
N PRO A 67 -18.25 -14.07 14.72
CA PRO A 67 -16.84 -14.06 14.33
C PRO A 67 -16.60 -14.29 12.83
N LEU A 68 -15.44 -13.85 12.34
CA LEU A 68 -14.96 -14.09 10.96
C LEU A 68 -13.78 -15.10 10.98
N PRO A 69 -14.04 -16.40 11.17
CA PRO A 69 -12.99 -17.39 11.45
C PRO A 69 -12.09 -17.72 10.24
N ARG A 70 -12.49 -17.33 9.03
CA ARG A 70 -11.74 -17.62 7.78
C ARG A 70 -11.69 -16.39 6.89
N MET A 71 -10.99 -15.36 7.33
CA MET A 71 -10.81 -14.13 6.55
C MET A 71 -9.52 -14.19 5.75
N LYS A 72 -9.64 -14.18 4.42
CA LYS A 72 -8.50 -13.99 3.50
C LYS A 72 -8.55 -12.58 2.95
N VAL A 73 -7.41 -11.91 2.99
CA VAL A 73 -7.22 -10.58 2.42
C VAL A 73 -6.31 -10.70 1.22
N ASN A 74 -6.75 -10.14 0.09
CA ASN A 74 -5.95 -10.04 -1.12
C ASN A 74 -5.56 -8.59 -1.36
N PHE A 75 -4.26 -8.32 -1.41
CA PHE A 75 -3.70 -7.02 -1.76
C PHE A 75 -3.13 -7.07 -3.17
N ILE A 76 -3.65 -6.20 -4.04
CA ILE A 76 -3.15 -6.02 -5.40
C ILE A 76 -2.85 -4.55 -5.62
N MET A 77 -1.60 -4.26 -6.01
CA MET A 77 -1.22 -2.94 -6.46
C MET A 77 -1.40 -2.86 -7.98
N TRP A 78 -2.19 -1.90 -8.46
CA TRP A 78 -2.45 -1.71 -9.89
C TRP A 78 -1.69 -0.49 -10.40
N LYS A 79 -1.09 -0.61 -11.58
CA LYS A 79 -0.46 0.50 -12.31
C LYS A 79 -1.15 0.71 -13.64
N ARG A 80 -1.46 1.97 -13.95
CA ARG A 80 -1.95 2.35 -15.27
C ARG A 80 -0.78 2.40 -16.25
N LEU A 81 -0.82 1.50 -17.24
CA LEU A 81 0.06 1.46 -18.41
C LEU A 81 -0.86 1.49 -19.65
N ASN A 82 -0.69 0.58 -20.60
CA ASN A 82 -1.67 0.27 -21.66
C ASN A 82 -2.86 -0.50 -21.05
N GLY A 83 -3.60 0.17 -20.16
CA GLY A 83 -4.61 -0.43 -19.27
C GLY A 83 -4.11 -0.58 -17.81
N TYR A 84 -5.02 -0.93 -16.90
CA TYR A 84 -4.65 -1.28 -15.53
C TYR A 84 -4.04 -2.68 -15.51
N ARG A 85 -2.81 -2.81 -15.02
CA ARG A 85 -2.12 -4.09 -14.84
C ARG A 85 -1.64 -4.24 -13.39
N PRO A 86 -1.66 -5.45 -12.81
CA PRO A 86 -1.03 -5.68 -11.51
C PRO A 86 0.45 -5.30 -11.58
N PHE A 87 0.95 -4.62 -10.56
CA PHE A 87 2.31 -4.08 -10.50
C PHE A 87 2.89 -4.29 -9.10
N LEU A 88 4.14 -4.78 -9.04
CA LEU A 88 4.88 -5.14 -7.84
C LEU A 88 4.28 -6.28 -7.00
N TYR A 89 3.04 -6.15 -6.52
CA TYR A 89 2.49 -7.05 -5.52
C TYR A 89 1.07 -7.53 -5.88
N ASN A 90 0.89 -8.86 -5.82
CA ASN A 90 -0.38 -9.57 -5.84
C ASN A 90 -0.28 -10.67 -4.78
N ILE A 91 -0.77 -10.38 -3.58
CA ILE A 91 -0.51 -11.18 -2.39
C ILE A 91 -1.82 -11.45 -1.68
N THR A 92 -2.13 -12.73 -1.45
CA THR A 92 -3.23 -13.16 -0.60
C THR A 92 -2.69 -13.76 0.68
N ALA A 93 -3.25 -13.37 1.83
CA ALA A 93 -2.91 -13.94 3.13
C ALA A 93 -4.16 -14.16 3.99
N ASP A 94 -4.04 -15.10 4.93
CA ASP A 94 -5.00 -15.27 6.01
C ASP A 94 -4.80 -14.14 7.03
N ALA A 95 -5.83 -13.35 7.26
CA ALA A 95 -5.75 -12.16 8.09
C ALA A 95 -5.49 -12.48 9.56
N CYS A 96 -6.13 -13.54 10.09
CA CYS A 96 -5.95 -13.94 11.49
C CYS A 96 -4.52 -14.41 11.73
N LYS A 97 -3.98 -15.25 10.84
CA LYS A 97 -2.59 -15.72 10.93
C LYS A 97 -1.58 -14.59 10.74
N PHE A 98 -1.88 -13.62 9.87
CA PHE A 98 -1.03 -12.45 9.69
C PHE A 98 -0.99 -11.58 10.94
N VAL A 99 -2.13 -11.34 11.61
CA VAL A 99 -2.17 -10.57 12.86
C VAL A 99 -1.39 -11.27 13.98
N GLU A 100 -1.47 -12.60 14.07
CA GLU A 100 -0.69 -13.39 15.05
C GLU A 100 0.82 -13.34 14.76
N ASN A 101 1.22 -13.41 13.49
CA ASN A 101 2.62 -13.32 13.08
C ASN A 101 2.81 -12.38 11.88
N PRO A 102 2.89 -11.04 12.10
CA PRO A 102 3.00 -10.06 11.03
C PRO A 102 4.30 -10.19 10.22
N LYS A 103 5.34 -10.79 10.80
CA LYS A 103 6.63 -11.01 10.12
C LYS A 103 6.56 -12.08 9.03
N SER A 104 5.49 -12.88 9.00
CA SER A 104 5.26 -13.92 7.98
C SER A 104 5.17 -13.36 6.55
N ASN A 105 4.78 -12.09 6.39
CA ASN A 105 4.71 -11.43 5.10
C ASN A 105 5.23 -9.98 5.18
N PRO A 106 6.49 -9.73 4.76
CA PRO A 106 7.10 -8.40 4.86
C PRO A 106 6.35 -7.30 4.12
N VAL A 107 5.72 -7.63 2.97
CA VAL A 107 4.97 -6.65 2.17
C VAL A 107 3.69 -6.25 2.88
N LEU A 108 2.92 -7.23 3.37
CA LEU A 108 1.71 -6.94 4.14
C LEU A 108 2.04 -6.24 5.46
N LYS A 109 3.17 -6.58 6.10
CA LYS A 109 3.66 -5.86 7.28
C LYS A 109 3.91 -4.39 6.97
N TYR A 110 4.64 -4.09 5.89
CA TYR A 110 4.90 -2.72 5.47
C TYR A 110 3.61 -1.93 5.24
N ILE A 111 2.62 -2.55 4.58
CA ILE A 111 1.31 -1.94 4.33
C ILE A 111 0.56 -1.74 5.65
N PHE A 112 0.51 -2.75 6.52
CA PHE A 112 -0.17 -2.69 7.81
C PHE A 112 0.41 -1.60 8.71
N ASP A 113 1.74 -1.52 8.81
CA ASP A 113 2.44 -0.51 9.62
C ASP A 113 2.18 0.93 9.13
N SER A 114 1.83 1.12 7.86
CA SER A 114 1.56 2.46 7.31
C SER A 114 0.29 3.11 7.86
N PHE A 115 -0.67 2.31 8.36
CA PHE A 115 -1.95 2.81 8.89
C PHE A 115 -2.29 2.32 10.29
N SER A 116 -1.62 1.29 10.82
CA SER A 116 -1.94 0.69 12.12
C SER A 116 -1.87 1.69 13.28
N ALA A 117 -0.88 2.60 13.28
CA ALA A 117 -0.73 3.64 14.29
C ALA A 117 -1.88 4.66 14.34
N TYR A 118 -2.70 4.72 13.27
CA TYR A 118 -3.84 5.64 13.14
C TYR A 118 -5.19 4.92 13.24
N SER A 119 -5.18 3.60 13.41
CA SER A 119 -6.38 2.76 13.50
C SER A 119 -6.77 2.58 14.98
N LYS A 120 -8.05 2.73 15.29
CA LYS A 120 -8.63 2.53 16.62
C LYS A 120 -9.60 1.36 16.60
#